data_AF-A0A5E4JPC2-F1
#
_entry.id   AF-A0A5E4JPC2-F1
#
_cell.length_a   1.000
_cell.length_b   1.000
_cell.length_c   1.000
_cell.angle_alpha   90.00
_cell.angle_beta   90.00
_cell.angle_gamma   90.00
#
_symmetry.space_group_name_H-M   'P 1'
#
loop_
_entity.id
_entity.type
_entity.pdbx_description
1 polymer ?
#
loop_
_entity_poly.entity_id
_entity_poly.type
_entity_poly.pdbx_seq_one_letter_code
_entity_poly.pdbx_strand_id
1 'polypeptide(L)'
;MQLKKHLNMIKRPLKIAAYAGLALLIIAIVSNIISQVTTYYNVESTFLNGFFVLIGWIELVLSIFFTYGFIILGRKYKSKLLVVMSWITIVLIVLLLLSSFVGTILKMIKPVSAADSSINTIISSADSSNPNLLSNLTPEQEKLVVIAFIITWIAISIILGILSILWGIGLLNLGKNVKYAKTSGILNIVAGATYIAFIGFLIQLIAFIFEIVLLFKISKKLEK
;
A
#
# COMPACT_ATOMS: atom_id res chain seq x y z
N MET A 1 21.16 36.08 -1.03
CA MET A 1 21.39 34.99 -0.03
C MET A 1 20.11 34.24 0.35
N GLN A 2 18.96 34.89 0.53
CA GLN A 2 17.71 34.25 0.98
C GLN A 2 17.12 33.19 0.02
N LEU A 3 17.22 33.39 -1.30
CA LEU A 3 16.70 32.45 -2.31
C LEU A 3 17.37 31.06 -2.23
N LYS A 4 18.70 31.02 -2.05
CA LYS A 4 19.48 29.79 -1.94
C LYS A 4 19.09 28.97 -0.70
N LYS A 5 18.78 29.65 0.41
CA LYS A 5 18.28 29.00 1.63
C LYS A 5 16.93 28.35 1.38
N HIS A 6 16.01 29.05 0.69
CA HIS A 6 14.68 28.50 0.40
C HIS A 6 14.73 27.26 -0.50
N LEU A 7 15.55 27.26 -1.55
CA LEU A 7 15.71 26.11 -2.45
C LEU A 7 16.27 24.89 -1.70
N ASN A 8 17.23 25.09 -0.79
CA ASN A 8 17.79 24.02 0.03
C ASN A 8 16.76 23.38 0.97
N MET A 9 15.79 24.15 1.48
CA MET A 9 14.71 23.62 2.32
C MET A 9 13.77 22.67 1.57
N ILE A 10 13.61 22.83 0.25
CA ILE A 10 12.74 21.99 -0.58
C ILE A 10 13.49 20.78 -1.13
N LYS A 11 14.77 20.95 -1.48
CA LYS A 11 15.61 19.93 -2.10
C LYS A 11 15.77 18.69 -1.21
N ARG A 12 16.21 18.87 0.04
CA ARG A 12 16.55 17.74 0.92
C ARG A 12 15.34 16.81 1.16
N PRO A 13 14.13 17.33 1.47
CA PRO A 13 12.95 16.48 1.65
C PRO A 13 12.57 15.69 0.39
N LEU A 14 12.65 16.29 -0.82
CA LEU A 14 12.34 15.58 -2.06
C LEU A 14 13.30 14.42 -2.33
N LYS A 15 14.59 14.60 -2.02
CA LYS A 15 15.59 13.54 -2.12
C LYS A 15 15.27 12.39 -1.14
N ILE A 16 14.96 12.72 0.10
CA ILE A 16 14.57 11.74 1.13
C ILE A 16 13.32 10.97 0.69
N ALA A 17 12.29 11.68 0.21
CA ALA A 17 11.07 11.06 -0.30
C ALA A 17 11.36 10.08 -1.45
N ALA A 18 12.24 10.43 -2.39
CA ALA A 18 12.61 9.55 -3.49
C ALA A 18 13.31 8.26 -3.02
N TYR A 19 14.25 8.37 -2.07
CA TYR A 19 14.89 7.19 -1.46
C TYR A 19 13.90 6.37 -0.63
N ALA A 20 12.96 7.02 0.07
CA ALA A 20 11.92 6.33 0.81
C ALA A 20 11.02 5.51 -0.12
N GLY A 21 10.64 6.07 -1.28
CA GLY A 21 9.89 5.32 -2.31
C GLY A 21 10.67 4.15 -2.88
N LEU A 22 11.97 4.32 -3.15
CA LEU A 22 12.83 3.23 -3.62
C LEU A 22 12.97 2.12 -2.58
N ALA A 23 13.22 2.48 -1.32
CA ALA A 23 13.30 1.52 -0.22
C ALA A 23 11.96 0.81 -0.02
N LEU A 24 10.85 1.54 -0.07
CA LEU A 24 9.49 0.98 0.01
C LEU A 24 9.24 -0.05 -1.08
N LEU A 25 9.62 0.23 -2.34
CA LEU A 25 9.47 -0.72 -3.45
C LEU A 25 10.23 -2.02 -3.19
N ILE A 26 11.51 -1.91 -2.78
CA ILE A 26 12.37 -3.07 -2.54
C ILE A 26 11.84 -3.90 -1.37
N ILE A 27 11.51 -3.25 -0.25
CA ILE A 27 10.98 -3.91 0.94
C ILE A 27 9.66 -4.60 0.61
N ALA A 28 8.73 -3.93 -0.08
CA ALA A 28 7.45 -4.50 -0.45
C ALA A 28 7.58 -5.74 -1.35
N ILE A 29 8.50 -5.72 -2.33
CA ILE A 29 8.73 -6.91 -3.18
C ILE A 29 9.31 -8.06 -2.35
N VAL A 30 10.33 -7.78 -1.53
CA VAL A 30 10.99 -8.80 -0.70
C VAL A 30 10.03 -9.36 0.35
N SER A 31 9.25 -8.52 1.02
CA SER A 31 8.28 -8.92 2.05
C SER A 31 7.18 -9.79 1.47
N ASN A 32 6.65 -9.45 0.29
CA ASN A 32 5.69 -10.28 -0.42
C ASN A 32 6.28 -11.64 -0.81
N ILE A 33 7.50 -11.71 -1.34
CA ILE A 33 8.15 -12.99 -1.69
C ILE A 33 8.32 -13.86 -0.44
N ILE A 34 8.84 -13.31 0.66
CA ILE A 34 9.03 -14.05 1.92
C ILE A 34 7.67 -14.52 2.45
N SER A 35 6.63 -13.69 2.39
CA SER A 35 5.26 -14.05 2.81
C SER A 35 4.69 -15.21 2.01
N GLN A 36 4.89 -15.23 0.69
CA GLN A 36 4.42 -16.33 -0.17
C GLN A 36 5.20 -17.62 0.10
N VAL A 37 6.52 -17.53 0.25
CA VAL A 37 7.37 -18.69 0.59
C VAL A 37 7.00 -19.28 1.94
N THR A 38 6.83 -18.45 2.97
CA THR A 38 6.45 -18.91 4.32
C THR A 38 5.06 -19.54 4.35
N THR A 39 4.10 -18.98 3.61
CA THR A 39 2.76 -19.57 3.42
C THR A 39 2.84 -20.92 2.70
N TYR A 40 3.63 -21.02 1.62
CA TYR A 40 3.79 -22.24 0.85
C TYR A 40 4.40 -23.40 1.66
N TYR A 41 5.38 -23.11 2.52
CA TYR A 41 6.02 -24.11 3.39
C TYR A 41 5.30 -24.30 4.74
N ASN A 42 4.16 -23.64 4.96
CA ASN A 42 3.41 -23.64 6.21
C ASN A 42 4.29 -23.36 7.45
N VAL A 43 5.27 -22.46 7.30
CA VAL A 43 6.18 -22.09 8.39
C VAL A 43 5.52 -21.00 9.22
N GLU A 44 4.53 -21.39 10.02
CA GLU A 44 3.93 -20.49 10.99
C GLU A 44 4.81 -20.44 12.25
N SER A 45 5.59 -19.37 12.39
CA SER A 45 6.32 -19.10 13.63
C SER A 45 5.96 -17.73 14.18
N THR A 46 5.84 -17.66 15.51
CA THR A 46 5.64 -16.39 16.24
C THR A 46 6.72 -15.36 15.87
N PHE A 47 7.94 -15.82 15.62
CA PHE A 47 9.05 -14.98 15.17
C PHE A 47 8.77 -14.32 13.80
N LEU A 48 8.34 -15.09 12.79
CA LEU A 48 8.02 -14.55 11.46
C LEU A 48 6.85 -13.57 11.51
N ASN A 49 5.82 -13.86 12.31
CA ASN A 49 4.70 -12.92 12.51
C ASN A 49 5.19 -11.59 13.12
N GLY A 50 6.05 -11.63 14.14
CA GLY A 50 6.68 -10.44 14.71
C GLY A 50 7.53 -9.66 13.70
N PHE A 51 8.27 -10.37 12.85
CA PHE A 51 9.07 -9.77 11.77
C PHE A 51 8.21 -9.05 10.73
N PHE A 52 7.10 -9.64 10.28
CA PHE A 52 6.18 -8.99 9.35
C PHE A 52 5.49 -7.76 9.94
N VAL A 53 5.13 -7.79 11.23
CA VAL A 53 4.60 -6.61 11.92
C VAL A 53 5.63 -5.48 11.91
N LEU A 54 6.90 -5.77 12.21
CA LEU A 54 7.98 -4.78 12.19
C LEU A 54 8.18 -4.21 10.78
N ILE A 55 8.20 -5.07 9.74
CA ILE A 55 8.27 -4.62 8.33
C ILE A 55 7.10 -3.69 8.01
N GLY A 56 5.87 -4.03 8.40
CA GLY A 56 4.70 -3.18 8.16
C GLY A 56 4.83 -1.78 8.77
N TRP A 57 5.44 -1.66 9.95
CA TRP A 57 5.77 -0.35 10.55
C TRP A 57 6.85 0.42 9.79
N ILE A 58 7.85 -0.26 9.24
CA ILE A 58 8.86 0.38 8.38
C ILE A 58 8.23 0.88 7.08
N GLU A 59 7.41 0.03 6.42
CA GLU A 59 6.68 0.38 5.21
C GLU A 59 5.75 1.59 5.43
N LEU A 60 5.12 1.70 6.60
CA LEU A 60 4.36 2.88 7.00
C LEU A 60 5.19 4.16 6.93
N VAL A 61 6.31 4.17 7.66
CA VAL A 61 7.13 5.36 7.80
C VAL A 61 7.68 5.77 6.44
N LEU A 62 8.13 4.81 5.64
CA LEU A 62 8.62 5.05 4.29
C LEU A 62 7.52 5.58 3.35
N SER A 63 6.31 5.02 3.41
CA SER A 63 5.18 5.48 2.57
C SER A 63 4.73 6.90 2.93
N ILE A 64 4.74 7.27 4.21
CA ILE A 64 4.48 8.66 4.64
C ILE A 64 5.55 9.60 4.08
N PHE A 65 6.85 9.26 4.21
CA PHE A 65 7.92 10.10 3.67
C PHE A 65 7.84 10.24 2.15
N PHE A 66 7.54 9.16 1.43
CA PHE A 66 7.36 9.16 -0.01
C PHE A 66 6.19 10.07 -0.41
N THR A 67 5.02 9.88 0.19
CA THR A 67 3.80 10.64 -0.10
C THR A 67 3.94 12.12 0.27
N TYR A 68 4.65 12.43 1.36
CA TYR A 68 4.97 13.81 1.75
C TYR A 68 5.82 14.54 0.70
N GLY A 69 6.65 13.81 -0.07
CA GLY A 69 7.34 14.36 -1.24
C GLY A 69 6.39 15.00 -2.26
N PHE A 70 5.23 14.38 -2.49
CA PHE A 70 4.19 14.90 -3.38
C PHE A 70 3.44 16.10 -2.81
N ILE A 71 3.31 16.23 -1.48
CA ILE A 71 2.79 17.46 -0.84
C ILE A 71 3.72 18.64 -1.13
N ILE A 72 5.02 18.47 -0.90
CA ILE A 72 6.01 19.51 -1.16
C ILE A 72 6.00 19.88 -2.64
N LEU A 73 5.93 18.86 -3.49
CA LEU A 73 5.90 19.05 -4.93
C LEU A 73 4.66 19.80 -5.40
N GLY A 74 3.47 19.38 -4.94
CA GLY A 74 2.20 20.01 -5.26
C GLY A 74 2.16 21.48 -4.81
N ARG A 75 2.68 21.79 -3.62
CA ARG A 75 2.82 23.18 -3.14
C ARG A 75 3.72 24.01 -4.04
N LYS A 76 4.89 23.48 -4.43
CA LYS A 76 5.84 24.17 -5.30
C LYS A 76 5.26 24.51 -6.67
N TYR A 77 4.48 23.61 -7.25
CA TYR A 77 3.87 23.78 -8.57
C TYR A 77 2.40 24.21 -8.52
N LYS A 78 1.90 24.66 -7.35
CA LYS A 78 0.53 25.13 -7.13
C LYS A 78 -0.58 24.13 -7.53
N SER A 79 -0.27 22.82 -7.54
CA SER A 79 -1.27 21.76 -7.78
C SER A 79 -2.00 21.44 -6.48
N LYS A 80 -3.13 22.11 -6.23
CA LYS A 80 -3.97 21.89 -5.03
C LYS A 80 -4.46 20.44 -4.93
N LEU A 81 -4.87 19.85 -6.06
CA LEU A 81 -5.38 18.49 -6.11
C LEU A 81 -4.34 17.48 -5.62
N LEU A 82 -3.09 17.58 -6.10
CA LEU A 82 -2.02 16.67 -5.67
C LEU A 82 -1.74 16.79 -4.16
N VAL A 83 -1.79 18.00 -3.60
CA VAL A 83 -1.61 18.22 -2.16
C VAL A 83 -2.74 17.56 -1.36
N VAL A 84 -3.99 17.76 -1.77
CA VAL A 84 -5.17 17.17 -1.09
C VAL A 84 -5.10 15.65 -1.17
N MET A 85 -4.86 15.10 -2.36
CA MET A 85 -4.74 13.66 -2.55
C MET A 85 -3.62 13.05 -1.72
N SER A 86 -2.46 13.72 -1.63
CA SER A 86 -1.34 13.26 -0.79
C SER A 86 -1.71 13.19 0.69
N TRP A 87 -2.45 14.17 1.21
CA TRP A 87 -2.95 14.11 2.59
C TRP A 87 -3.97 12.99 2.79
N ILE A 88 -4.92 12.84 1.87
CA ILE A 88 -5.91 11.75 1.92
C ILE A 88 -5.19 10.40 1.94
N THR A 89 -4.20 10.20 1.06
CA THR A 89 -3.40 8.96 1.02
C THR A 89 -2.67 8.71 2.33
N ILE A 90 -2.04 9.72 2.94
CA ILE A 90 -1.39 9.58 4.26
C ILE A 90 -2.40 9.15 5.33
N VAL A 91 -3.57 9.79 5.38
CA VAL A 91 -4.62 9.46 6.36
C VAL A 91 -5.11 8.02 6.15
N LEU A 92 -5.36 7.62 4.91
CA LEU A 92 -5.79 6.26 4.58
C LEU A 92 -4.74 5.21 4.96
N ILE A 93 -3.47 5.46 4.69
CA ILE A 93 -2.37 4.58 5.07
C ILE A 93 -2.31 4.41 6.60
N VAL A 94 -2.42 5.51 7.35
CA VAL A 94 -2.42 5.47 8.82
C VAL A 94 -3.64 4.69 9.36
N LEU A 95 -4.84 4.94 8.81
CA LEU A 95 -6.06 4.22 9.20
C LEU A 95 -5.96 2.73 8.91
N LEU A 96 -5.44 2.34 7.73
CA LEU A 96 -5.28 0.95 7.35
C LEU A 96 -4.36 0.21 8.32
N LEU A 97 -3.28 0.84 8.77
CA LEU A 97 -2.39 0.21 9.74
C LEU A 97 -2.93 0.16 11.14
N LEU A 98 -3.64 1.20 11.59
CA LEU A 98 -4.35 1.14 12.86
C LEU A 98 -5.34 -0.03 12.86
N SER A 99 -6.05 -0.26 11.75
CA SER A 99 -6.95 -1.41 11.61
C SER A 99 -6.22 -2.76 11.67
N SER A 100 -5.05 -2.87 11.03
CA SER A 100 -4.21 -4.07 11.07
C SER A 100 -3.64 -4.33 12.47
N PHE A 101 -3.21 -3.27 13.15
CA PHE A 101 -2.72 -3.33 14.53
C PHE A 101 -3.82 -3.79 15.49
N VAL A 102 -5.02 -3.19 15.42
CA VAL A 102 -6.18 -3.62 16.22
C VAL A 102 -6.51 -5.09 15.94
N GLY A 103 -6.52 -5.51 14.67
CA GLY A 103 -6.73 -6.91 14.31
C GLY A 103 -5.71 -7.86 14.92
N THR A 104 -4.44 -7.44 15.00
CA THR A 104 -3.36 -8.21 15.61
C THR A 104 -3.51 -8.30 17.13
N ILE A 105 -3.82 -7.18 17.79
CA ILE A 105 -4.07 -7.14 19.23
C ILE A 105 -5.30 -7.97 19.61
N LEU A 106 -6.40 -7.90 18.84
CA LEU A 106 -7.58 -8.72 19.08
C LEU A 106 -7.27 -10.23 18.96
N LYS A 107 -6.39 -10.64 18.03
CA LYS A 107 -5.92 -12.02 17.93
C LYS A 107 -5.10 -12.45 19.15
N MET A 108 -4.35 -11.54 19.78
CA MET A 108 -3.60 -11.81 21.01
C MET A 108 -4.48 -11.83 22.26
N ILE A 109 -5.51 -10.96 22.32
CA ILE A 109 -6.41 -10.83 23.47
C ILE A 109 -7.47 -11.92 23.50
N LYS A 110 -7.85 -12.51 22.34
CA LYS A 110 -8.78 -13.65 22.30
C LYS A 110 -8.34 -14.65 23.37
N PRO A 111 -9.06 -14.71 24.50
CA PRO A 111 -8.57 -15.44 25.64
C PRO A 111 -8.49 -16.89 25.22
N VAL A 112 -7.47 -17.59 25.72
CA VAL A 112 -7.51 -19.04 25.92
C VAL A 112 -8.65 -19.30 26.91
N SER A 113 -9.88 -19.07 26.46
CA SER A 113 -11.10 -19.33 27.18
C SER A 113 -11.20 -20.84 27.19
N ALA A 114 -10.80 -21.43 28.31
CA ALA A 114 -11.04 -22.83 28.62
C ALA A 114 -12.55 -23.19 28.61
N ALA A 115 -13.45 -22.22 28.45
CA ALA A 115 -14.88 -22.45 28.23
C ALA A 115 -15.23 -22.77 26.76
N ASP A 116 -14.30 -22.62 25.82
CA ASP A 116 -14.39 -23.24 24.50
C ASP A 116 -13.86 -24.67 24.53
N SER A 117 -13.70 -25.37 25.66
CA SER A 117 -13.20 -26.76 25.61
C SER A 117 -14.05 -27.66 24.71
N SER A 118 -15.35 -27.38 24.54
CA SER A 118 -16.25 -28.07 23.61
C SER A 118 -16.13 -27.58 22.15
N ILE A 119 -15.89 -26.30 21.90
CA ILE A 119 -15.70 -25.74 20.54
C ILE A 119 -14.26 -25.96 20.06
N ASN A 120 -13.27 -25.76 20.92
CA ASN A 120 -11.89 -26.17 20.73
C ASN A 120 -11.73 -27.68 20.65
N THR A 121 -12.51 -28.55 21.30
CA THR A 121 -12.46 -29.99 20.93
C THR A 121 -13.00 -30.23 19.54
N ILE A 122 -14.01 -29.50 19.06
CA ILE A 122 -14.48 -29.60 17.68
C ILE A 122 -13.43 -29.05 16.69
N ILE A 123 -12.72 -27.98 17.06
CA ILE A 123 -11.67 -27.34 16.25
C ILE A 123 -10.31 -28.06 16.36
N SER A 124 -10.02 -28.75 17.46
CA SER A 124 -8.80 -29.57 17.64
C SER A 124 -8.99 -31.03 17.25
N SER A 125 -10.23 -31.50 17.11
CA SER A 125 -10.57 -32.69 16.31
C SER A 125 -10.69 -32.38 14.82
N ALA A 126 -10.86 -31.11 14.44
CA ALA A 126 -10.63 -30.65 13.08
C ALA A 126 -9.11 -30.55 12.89
N ASP A 127 -8.52 -31.73 12.71
CA ASP A 127 -7.11 -31.94 12.43
C ASP A 127 -6.58 -30.85 11.49
N SER A 128 -5.63 -30.04 11.96
CA SER A 128 -4.96 -29.00 11.16
C SER A 128 -4.18 -29.59 9.98
N SER A 129 -4.12 -30.93 9.88
CA SER A 129 -3.67 -31.68 8.71
C SER A 129 -4.68 -31.72 7.55
N ASN A 130 -5.92 -31.25 7.74
CA ASN A 130 -6.94 -31.29 6.71
C ASN A 130 -7.02 -29.91 6.01
N PRO A 131 -6.32 -29.69 4.87
CA PRO A 131 -6.29 -28.42 4.11
C PRO A 131 -7.65 -28.02 3.48
N ASN A 132 -8.72 -28.58 4.01
CA ASN A 132 -9.99 -28.82 3.37
C ASN A 132 -11.12 -28.16 4.18
N LEU A 133 -10.81 -27.07 4.89
CA LEU A 133 -11.79 -26.26 5.62
C LEU A 133 -12.86 -25.67 4.68
N LEU A 134 -12.50 -25.42 3.41
CA LEU A 134 -13.46 -25.11 2.34
C LEU A 134 -14.30 -26.33 1.91
N SER A 135 -13.72 -27.54 1.94
CA SER A 135 -14.45 -28.77 1.54
C SER A 135 -15.52 -29.21 2.56
N ASN A 136 -15.45 -28.67 3.79
CA ASN A 136 -16.45 -28.89 4.83
C ASN A 136 -17.62 -27.88 4.74
N LEU A 137 -17.53 -26.88 3.85
CA LEU A 137 -18.64 -25.97 3.61
C LEU A 137 -19.74 -26.68 2.84
N THR A 138 -20.98 -26.45 3.23
CA THR A 138 -22.11 -26.79 2.36
C THR A 138 -21.98 -26.02 1.04
N PRO A 139 -22.45 -26.57 -0.10
CA PRO A 139 -22.40 -25.86 -1.39
C PRO A 139 -23.00 -24.45 -1.36
N GLU A 140 -24.00 -24.22 -0.49
CA GLU A 140 -24.60 -22.91 -0.28
C GLU A 140 -23.64 -21.93 0.43
N GLN A 141 -22.91 -22.39 1.44
CA GLN A 141 -21.92 -21.58 2.16
C GLN A 141 -20.71 -21.26 1.26
N GLU A 142 -20.23 -22.22 0.46
CA GLU A 142 -19.16 -21.98 -0.51
C GLU A 142 -19.55 -20.87 -1.50
N LYS A 143 -20.77 -20.96 -2.07
CA LYS A 143 -21.30 -19.94 -2.97
C LYS A 143 -21.37 -18.55 -2.31
N LEU A 144 -21.81 -18.48 -1.05
CA LEU A 144 -21.90 -17.22 -0.31
C LEU A 144 -20.52 -16.60 -0.09
N VAL A 145 -19.52 -17.41 0.28
CA VAL A 145 -18.12 -16.96 0.47
C VAL A 145 -17.55 -16.42 -0.84
N VAL A 146 -17.74 -17.12 -1.96
CA VAL A 146 -17.28 -16.67 -3.28
C VAL A 146 -17.95 -15.35 -3.70
N ILE A 147 -19.27 -15.22 -3.50
CA ILE A 147 -20.00 -13.98 -3.79
C ILE A 147 -19.47 -12.83 -2.93
N ALA A 148 -19.30 -13.04 -1.63
CA ALA A 148 -18.79 -12.02 -0.71
C ALA A 148 -17.36 -11.59 -1.10
N PHE A 149 -16.51 -12.54 -1.50
CA PHE A 149 -15.16 -12.26 -1.99
C PHE A 149 -15.18 -11.39 -3.26
N ILE A 150 -16.00 -11.75 -4.27
CA ILE A 150 -16.13 -11.00 -5.52
C ILE A 150 -16.63 -9.57 -5.26
N ILE A 151 -17.68 -9.40 -4.43
CA ILE A 151 -18.22 -8.08 -4.07
C ILE A 151 -17.16 -7.23 -3.38
N THR A 152 -16.43 -7.81 -2.42
CA THR A 152 -15.36 -7.13 -1.70
C THR A 152 -14.23 -6.71 -2.65
N TRP A 153 -13.82 -7.60 -3.56
CA TRP A 153 -12.80 -7.31 -4.57
C TRP A 153 -13.20 -6.16 -5.49
N ILE A 154 -14.45 -6.16 -5.98
CA ILE A 154 -14.98 -5.08 -6.84
C ILE A 154 -15.00 -3.76 -6.07
N ALA A 155 -15.50 -3.75 -4.83
CA ALA A 155 -15.54 -2.55 -4.00
C ALA A 155 -14.13 -1.96 -3.76
N ILE A 156 -13.17 -2.80 -3.37
CA ILE A 156 -11.77 -2.36 -3.16
C ILE A 156 -11.17 -1.84 -4.47
N SER A 157 -11.39 -2.54 -5.58
CA SER A 157 -10.88 -2.15 -6.90
C SER A 157 -11.42 -0.80 -7.36
N ILE A 158 -12.70 -0.50 -7.10
CA ILE A 158 -13.31 0.80 -7.42
C ILE A 158 -12.68 1.91 -6.56
N ILE A 159 -12.53 1.69 -5.25
CA ILE A 159 -11.95 2.68 -4.34
C ILE A 159 -10.50 2.99 -4.75
N LEU A 160 -9.67 1.96 -4.95
CA LEU A 160 -8.29 2.12 -5.38
C LEU A 160 -8.20 2.73 -6.78
N GLY A 161 -9.10 2.35 -7.69
CA GLY A 161 -9.20 2.90 -9.04
C GLY A 161 -9.46 4.40 -9.04
N ILE A 162 -10.44 4.85 -8.26
CA ILE A 162 -10.77 6.28 -8.09
C ILE A 162 -9.57 7.04 -7.50
N LEU A 163 -8.94 6.51 -6.45
CA LEU A 163 -7.76 7.13 -5.84
C LEU A 163 -6.62 7.28 -6.84
N SER A 164 -6.33 6.24 -7.62
CA SER A 164 -5.27 6.26 -8.64
C SER A 164 -5.57 7.24 -9.77
N ILE A 165 -6.82 7.31 -10.26
CA ILE A 165 -7.24 8.31 -11.26
C ILE A 165 -7.05 9.73 -10.73
N LEU A 166 -7.52 10.03 -9.52
CA LEU A 166 -7.39 11.37 -8.91
C LEU A 166 -5.92 11.73 -8.67
N TRP A 167 -5.11 10.77 -8.24
CA TRP A 167 -3.66 10.93 -8.13
C TRP A 167 -3.01 11.29 -9.47
N GLY A 168 -3.38 10.55 -10.52
CA GLY A 168 -2.89 10.77 -11.87
C GLY A 168 -3.27 12.15 -12.43
N ILE A 169 -4.50 12.61 -12.21
CA ILE A 169 -4.93 13.98 -12.55
C ILE A 169 -4.11 15.01 -11.77
N GLY A 170 -3.85 14.77 -10.47
CA GLY A 170 -3.00 15.63 -9.64
C GLY A 170 -1.59 15.79 -10.19
N LEU A 171 -1.01 14.70 -10.71
CA LEU A 171 0.29 14.69 -11.37
C LEU A 171 0.27 15.39 -12.73
N LEU A 172 -0.77 15.19 -13.55
CA LEU A 172 -0.93 15.91 -14.83
C LEU A 172 -0.97 17.43 -14.63
N ASN A 173 -1.57 17.88 -13.52
CA ASN A 173 -1.66 19.29 -13.18
C ASN A 173 -0.33 19.93 -12.74
N LEU A 174 0.75 19.15 -12.55
CA LEU A 174 2.10 19.71 -12.40
C LEU A 174 2.62 20.38 -13.70
N GLY A 175 1.92 20.14 -14.82
CA GLY A 175 2.17 20.79 -16.11
C GLY A 175 3.47 20.34 -16.78
N LYS A 176 3.90 21.13 -17.79
CA LYS A 176 5.13 20.85 -18.58
C LYS A 176 6.43 21.08 -17.79
N ASN A 177 6.35 21.62 -16.59
CA ASN A 177 7.51 22.05 -15.81
C ASN A 177 8.27 20.90 -15.11
N VAL A 178 7.60 19.75 -14.97
CA VAL A 178 8.10 18.56 -14.30
C VAL A 178 8.24 17.42 -15.31
N LYS A 179 9.48 17.03 -15.59
CA LYS A 179 9.76 15.88 -16.46
C LYS A 179 9.16 14.62 -15.83
N TYR A 180 8.50 13.80 -16.66
CA TYR A 180 7.78 12.57 -16.31
C TYR A 180 6.46 12.72 -15.54
N ALA A 181 6.05 13.92 -15.11
CA ALA A 181 4.75 14.10 -14.45
C ALA A 181 3.59 13.67 -15.37
N LYS A 182 3.66 14.02 -16.66
CA LYS A 182 2.66 13.61 -17.64
C LYS A 182 2.59 12.09 -17.81
N THR A 183 3.74 11.43 -17.97
CA THR A 183 3.81 9.97 -18.15
C THR A 183 3.28 9.24 -16.92
N SER A 184 3.75 9.62 -15.73
CA SER A 184 3.31 9.04 -14.46
C SER A 184 1.81 9.28 -14.21
N GLY A 185 1.31 10.47 -14.53
CA GLY A 185 -0.11 10.79 -14.41
C GLY A 185 -1.00 9.96 -15.33
N ILE A 186 -0.60 9.79 -16.60
CA ILE A 186 -1.32 8.90 -17.54
C ILE A 186 -1.30 7.45 -17.04
N LEU A 187 -0.14 6.96 -16.60
CA LEU A 187 -0.02 5.60 -16.10
C LEU A 187 -0.93 5.34 -14.89
N ASN A 188 -1.02 6.28 -13.94
CA ASN A 188 -1.95 6.18 -12.81
C ASN A 188 -3.41 6.16 -13.28
N ILE A 189 -3.81 7.03 -14.22
CA ILE A 189 -5.19 7.03 -14.73
C ILE A 189 -5.53 5.69 -15.40
N VAL A 190 -4.63 5.17 -16.24
CA VAL A 190 -4.81 3.88 -16.92
C VAL A 190 -4.83 2.74 -15.90
N ALA A 191 -3.93 2.75 -14.91
CA ALA A 191 -3.92 1.78 -13.82
C ALA A 191 -5.26 1.78 -13.06
N GLY A 192 -5.75 2.96 -12.68
CA GLY A 192 -7.03 3.10 -11.98
C GLY A 192 -8.24 2.66 -12.81
N ALA A 193 -8.26 2.98 -14.11
CA ALA A 193 -9.33 2.54 -15.01
C ALA A 193 -9.33 1.02 -15.25
N THR A 194 -8.18 0.37 -15.10
CA THR A 194 -8.01 -1.08 -15.37
C THR A 194 -7.87 -1.91 -14.09
N TYR A 195 -8.12 -1.32 -12.91
CA TYR A 195 -7.95 -1.99 -11.62
C TYR A 195 -8.89 -3.21 -11.47
N ILE A 196 -10.13 -3.10 -11.96
CA ILE A 196 -11.12 -4.19 -11.95
C ILE A 196 -10.62 -5.42 -12.73
N ALA A 197 -9.84 -5.21 -13.79
CA ALA A 197 -9.31 -6.27 -14.64
C ALA A 197 -7.97 -6.86 -14.14
N PHE A 198 -7.55 -6.56 -12.90
CA PHE A 198 -6.26 -6.94 -12.29
C PHE A 198 -5.02 -6.34 -12.97
N ILE A 199 -5.03 -6.11 -14.29
CA ILE A 199 -3.97 -5.47 -15.09
C ILE A 199 -3.57 -4.12 -14.49
N GLY A 200 -4.52 -3.38 -13.93
CA GLY A 200 -4.25 -2.09 -13.28
C GLY A 200 -3.19 -2.15 -12.19
N PHE A 201 -3.08 -3.26 -11.46
CA PHE A 201 -2.04 -3.45 -10.43
C PHE A 201 -0.62 -3.46 -11.02
N LEU A 202 -0.42 -4.12 -12.16
CA LEU A 202 0.87 -4.16 -12.85
C LEU A 202 1.25 -2.79 -13.42
N ILE A 203 0.28 -2.07 -13.99
CA ILE A 203 0.50 -0.72 -14.51
C ILE A 203 0.81 0.25 -13.37
N GLN A 204 0.16 0.09 -12.21
CA GLN A 204 0.42 0.89 -11.00
C GLN A 204 1.87 0.73 -10.53
N LEU A 205 2.44 -0.48 -10.59
CA LEU A 205 3.85 -0.71 -10.25
C LEU A 205 4.79 0.09 -11.15
N ILE A 206 4.52 0.12 -12.45
CA ILE A 206 5.28 0.93 -13.43
C ILE A 206 5.10 2.42 -13.13
N ALA A 207 3.86 2.87 -12.85
CA ALA A 207 3.56 4.24 -12.47
C ALA A 207 4.39 4.68 -11.25
N PHE A 208 4.47 3.82 -10.23
CA PHE A 208 5.24 4.04 -9.00
C PHE A 208 6.75 4.20 -9.26
N ILE A 209 7.32 3.42 -10.20
CA ILE A 209 8.73 3.61 -10.61
C ILE A 209 8.93 4.99 -11.24
N PHE A 210 8.01 5.42 -12.12
CA PHE A 210 8.08 6.76 -12.72
C PHE A 210 7.94 7.88 -11.69
N GLU A 211 7.13 7.68 -10.65
CA GLU A 211 6.98 8.59 -9.52
C GLU A 211 8.27 8.76 -8.73
N ILE A 212 8.98 7.67 -8.42
CA ILE A 212 10.31 7.71 -7.79
C ILE A 212 11.30 8.48 -8.67
N VAL A 213 11.37 8.15 -9.96
CA VAL A 213 12.28 8.82 -10.92
C VAL A 213 11.96 10.32 -11.04
N LEU A 214 10.67 10.67 -11.01
CA LEU A 214 10.20 12.04 -11.03
C LEU A 214 10.73 12.82 -9.81
N LEU A 215 10.61 12.28 -8.59
CA LEU A 215 11.11 12.94 -7.39
C LEU A 215 12.63 13.12 -7.43
N PHE A 216 13.40 12.10 -7.86
CA PHE A 216 14.85 12.22 -8.04
C PHE A 216 15.23 13.32 -9.04
N LYS A 217 14.55 13.38 -10.19
CA LYS A 217 14.86 14.39 -11.21
C LYS A 217 14.56 15.80 -10.75
N ILE A 218 13.47 16.01 -10.02
CA ILE A 218 13.12 17.34 -9.49
C ILE A 218 14.11 17.74 -8.40
N SER A 219 14.47 16.82 -7.52
CA SER A 219 15.50 17.04 -6.51
C SER A 219 16.83 17.47 -7.17
N LYS A 220 17.25 16.79 -8.25
CA LYS A 220 18.48 17.14 -8.99
C LYS A 220 18.37 18.48 -9.73
N LYS A 221 17.20 18.80 -10.30
CA LYS A 221 16.96 20.09 -10.99
C LYS A 221 17.08 21.28 -10.02
N LEU A 222 16.78 21.07 -8.74
CA LEU A 222 16.92 22.08 -7.69
C LEU A 222 18.37 22.31 -7.21
N GLU A 223 19.34 21.54 -7.71
CA GLU A 223 20.76 21.71 -7.37
C GLU A 223 21.49 22.71 -8.26
N LYS A 224 20.95 22.97 -9.45
CA LYS A 224 21.48 23.93 -10.42
C LYS A 224 20.88 25.30 -10.17
#